data_AF-A0A6J4QGJ4-F1
#
_entry.id   AF-A0A6J4QGJ4-F1
#
_cell.length_a   1.000
_cell.length_b   1.000
_cell.length_c   1.000
_cell.angle_alpha   90.00
_cell.angle_beta   90.00
_cell.angle_gamma   90.00
#
_symmetry.space_group_name_H-M   'P 1'
#
loop_
_entity.id
_entity.type
_entity.pdbx_description
1 polymer ?
#
loop_
_entity_poly.entity_id
_entity_poly.type
_entity_poly.pdbx_seq_one_letter_code
_entity_poly.pdbx_strand_id
1 'polypeptide(L)'
;SRLEPSVNLRPILDYLRWTLPMELDFRREGRAIGDLKNALSHRDDVLVPEVVEGFNTERLLVMELVEGIKITDRQGLLDAGIDPQQVAELLIDVYAEQLFESGVFHADPHPGNLLVRPGPEGPVLVLLDHGLTTTVPPKLVAAMTEAMDALSEGDFEALTEALRKAGLEVGQDLDLETLLGLVGVLFGADRGEEDAEEGVEDLGRFGLSLGASIGSIPNDLLLVGRAIGLIDGITRQLAPDLDTIEIVARRAQGS
;
A
#
# COMPACT_ATOMS: atom_id res chain seq x y z
N SER A 1 28.11 -10.55 22.71
CA SER A 1 27.32 -10.78 21.50
C SER A 1 27.84 -9.83 20.43
N ARG A 2 28.37 -10.36 19.33
CA ARG A 2 28.84 -9.54 18.21
C ARG A 2 27.64 -9.28 17.31
N LEU A 3 27.13 -8.05 17.32
CA LEU A 3 26.24 -7.55 16.28
C LEU A 3 27.07 -7.47 14.99
N GLU A 4 26.55 -7.99 13.88
CA GLU A 4 27.27 -7.98 12.60
C GLU A 4 27.53 -6.53 12.13
N PRO A 5 28.77 -6.18 11.72
CA PRO A 5 29.15 -4.78 11.46
C PRO A 5 28.60 -4.17 10.16
N SER A 6 27.87 -4.93 9.34
CA SER A 6 27.46 -4.56 7.97
C SER A 6 26.02 -4.03 7.85
N VAL A 7 25.19 -4.15 8.89
CA VAL A 7 23.78 -3.73 8.80
C VAL A 7 23.58 -2.34 9.37
N ASN A 8 23.30 -1.36 8.51
CA ASN A 8 22.92 -0.01 8.92
C ASN A 8 21.47 0.00 9.41
N LEU A 9 21.27 -0.03 10.74
CA LEU A 9 19.94 -0.02 11.37
C LEU A 9 19.29 1.36 11.46
N ARG A 10 19.97 2.45 11.04
CA ARG A 10 19.44 3.82 11.17
C ARG A 10 18.12 4.02 10.41
N PRO A 11 17.95 3.57 9.15
CA PRO A 11 16.69 3.73 8.43
C PRO A 11 15.52 3.05 9.15
N ILE A 12 15.74 1.85 9.70
CA ILE A 12 14.72 1.12 10.49
C ILE A 12 14.37 1.91 11.75
N LEU A 13 15.38 2.44 12.46
CA LEU A 13 15.16 3.21 13.68
C LEU A 13 14.42 4.54 13.39
N ASP A 14 14.74 5.20 12.29
CA ASP A 14 14.10 6.47 11.90
C ASP A 14 12.67 6.24 11.41
N TYR A 15 12.41 5.14 10.70
CA TYR A 15 11.05 4.67 10.38
C TYR A 15 10.24 4.39 11.64
N LEU A 16 10.76 3.58 12.57
CA LEU A 16 10.08 3.27 13.83
C LEU A 16 9.81 4.52 14.68
N ARG A 17 10.77 5.45 14.75
CA ARG A 17 10.58 6.74 15.45
C ARG A 17 9.45 7.56 14.87
N TRP A 18 9.20 7.43 13.58
CA TRP A 18 8.14 8.14 12.89
C TRP A 18 6.78 7.44 12.99
N THR A 19 6.74 6.10 12.90
CA THR A 19 5.48 5.33 12.98
C THR A 19 4.96 5.10 14.38
N LEU A 20 5.84 4.85 15.37
CA LEU A 20 5.42 4.54 16.75
C LEU A 20 4.49 5.60 17.36
N PRO A 21 4.74 6.92 17.22
CA PRO A 21 3.81 7.93 17.74
C PRO A 21 2.43 7.90 17.07
N MET A 22 2.34 7.41 15.83
CA MET A 22 1.09 7.28 15.09
C MET A 22 0.26 6.10 15.62
N GLU A 23 0.93 5.00 15.94
CA GLU A 23 0.32 3.77 16.47
C GLU A 23 -0.04 3.84 17.96
N LEU A 24 0.60 4.72 18.74
CA LEU A 24 0.44 4.81 20.20
C LEU A 24 -0.65 5.77 20.69
N ASP A 25 -1.31 6.51 19.80
CA ASP A 25 -2.44 7.39 20.15
C ASP A 25 -3.69 7.02 19.33
N PHE A 26 -4.54 6.17 19.91
CA PHE A 26 -5.78 5.70 19.26
C PHE A 26 -6.82 6.81 18.99
N ARG A 27 -6.65 8.02 19.54
CA ARG A 27 -7.49 9.15 19.11
C ARG A 27 -7.13 9.60 17.70
N ARG A 28 -5.87 9.42 17.28
CA ARG A 28 -5.45 9.69 15.89
C ARG A 28 -6.12 8.68 14.96
N GLU A 29 -6.05 7.40 15.31
CA GLU A 29 -6.71 6.33 14.58
C GLU A 29 -8.22 6.58 14.45
N GLY A 30 -8.91 6.89 15.55
CA GLY A 30 -10.34 7.20 15.51
C GLY A 30 -10.71 8.37 14.58
N ARG A 31 -9.85 9.40 14.48
CA ARG A 31 -10.04 10.48 13.49
C ARG A 31 -9.78 10.01 12.07
N ALA A 32 -8.72 9.23 11.86
CA ALA A 32 -8.38 8.64 10.57
C ALA A 32 -9.50 7.75 10.02
N ILE A 33 -10.16 6.97 10.89
CA ILE A 33 -11.37 6.19 10.54
C ILE A 33 -12.45 7.13 9.98
N GLY A 34 -12.74 8.23 10.69
CA GLY A 34 -13.72 9.22 10.24
C GLY A 34 -13.34 9.88 8.92
N ASP A 35 -12.07 10.26 8.75
CA ASP A 35 -11.57 10.89 7.52
C ASP A 35 -11.70 9.96 6.31
N LEU A 36 -11.27 8.69 6.45
CA LEU A 36 -11.36 7.71 5.37
C LEU A 36 -12.82 7.32 5.07
N LYS A 37 -13.64 7.16 6.11
CA LYS A 37 -15.07 6.89 5.95
C LYS A 37 -15.78 8.00 5.18
N ASN A 38 -15.44 9.26 5.45
CA ASN A 38 -15.98 10.40 4.72
C ASN A 38 -15.45 10.44 3.27
N ALA A 39 -14.17 10.14 3.04
CA ALA A 39 -13.60 10.07 1.70
C ALA A 39 -14.30 9.02 0.81
N LEU A 40 -14.62 7.86 1.39
CA LEU A 40 -15.24 6.73 0.69
C LEU A 40 -16.76 6.67 0.86
N SER A 41 -17.42 7.72 1.38
CA SER A 41 -18.85 7.66 1.75
C SER A 41 -19.82 7.46 0.58
N HIS A 42 -19.32 7.62 -0.66
CA HIS A 42 -20.07 7.46 -1.89
C HIS A 42 -20.00 6.03 -2.44
N ARG A 43 -19.20 5.17 -1.80
CA ARG A 43 -18.98 3.77 -2.19
C ARG A 43 -19.82 2.84 -1.32
N ASP A 44 -20.73 2.10 -1.96
CA ASP A 44 -21.53 1.07 -1.29
C ASP A 44 -20.79 -0.29 -1.19
N ASP A 45 -19.63 -0.40 -1.86
CA ASP A 45 -18.76 -1.57 -1.92
C ASP A 45 -17.58 -1.50 -0.91
N VAL A 46 -17.53 -0.47 -0.07
CA VAL A 46 -16.54 -0.33 1.02
C VAL A 46 -17.22 -0.08 2.35
N LEU A 47 -16.75 -0.74 3.41
CA LEU A 47 -17.18 -0.54 4.78
C LEU A 47 -15.99 -0.16 5.65
N VAL A 48 -16.07 1.02 6.26
CA VAL A 48 -15.18 1.47 7.33
C VAL A 48 -15.98 1.49 8.65
N PRO A 49 -15.54 0.76 9.71
CA PRO A 49 -16.28 0.64 10.97
C PRO A 49 -16.60 2.01 11.60
N GLU A 50 -17.79 2.15 12.21
CA GLU A 50 -18.10 3.36 12.96
C GLU A 50 -17.34 3.39 14.30
N VAL A 51 -16.76 4.54 14.63
CA VAL A 51 -16.14 4.77 15.94
C VAL A 51 -17.22 5.08 16.98
N VAL A 52 -17.16 4.43 18.15
CA VAL A 52 -18.09 4.72 19.24
C VAL A 52 -17.62 5.95 20.01
N GLU A 53 -18.19 7.09 19.67
CA GLU A 53 -17.85 8.39 20.28
C GLU A 53 -17.97 8.38 21.81
N GLY A 54 -17.05 9.10 22.46
CA GLY A 54 -17.01 9.24 23.92
C GLY A 54 -16.34 8.10 24.70
N PHE A 55 -15.99 6.98 24.06
CA PHE A 55 -15.26 5.88 24.69
C PHE A 55 -13.76 5.81 24.33
N ASN A 56 -13.33 6.61 23.36
CA ASN A 56 -11.97 6.56 22.83
C ASN A 56 -11.00 7.37 23.66
N THR A 57 -9.83 6.79 23.93
CA THR A 57 -8.72 7.42 24.64
C THR A 57 -7.43 7.19 23.87
N GLU A 58 -6.29 7.66 24.38
CA GLU A 58 -4.97 7.35 23.80
C GLU A 58 -4.68 5.83 23.73
N ARG A 59 -5.33 5.02 24.58
CA ARG A 59 -5.03 3.60 24.77
C ARG A 59 -6.22 2.66 24.62
N LEU A 60 -7.38 3.20 24.26
CA LEU A 60 -8.58 2.42 23.96
C LEU A 60 -9.28 3.02 22.74
N LEU A 61 -9.50 2.20 21.72
CA LEU A 61 -10.40 2.47 20.61
C LEU A 61 -11.61 1.54 20.75
N VAL A 62 -12.81 2.10 20.66
CA VAL A 62 -14.06 1.34 20.60
C VAL A 62 -14.73 1.67 19.28
N MET A 63 -15.04 0.63 18.50
CA MET A 63 -15.65 0.74 17.18
C MET A 63 -16.68 -0.36 16.96
N GLU A 64 -17.46 -0.21 15.90
CA GLU A 64 -18.41 -1.20 15.41
C GLU A 64 -17.74 -2.56 15.21
N LEU A 65 -18.39 -3.62 15.70
CA LEU A 65 -17.98 -4.98 15.39
C LEU A 65 -18.47 -5.33 13.98
N VAL A 66 -17.54 -5.59 13.08
CA VAL A 66 -17.83 -6.02 11.71
C VAL A 66 -17.43 -7.48 11.54
N GLU A 67 -18.37 -8.29 11.06
CA GLU A 67 -18.12 -9.68 10.66
C GLU A 67 -17.81 -9.76 9.17
N GLY A 68 -16.90 -10.65 8.79
CA GLY A 68 -16.51 -10.87 7.41
C GLY A 68 -15.54 -12.05 7.26
N ILE A 69 -15.30 -12.43 6.02
CA ILE A 69 -14.35 -13.46 5.61
C ILE A 69 -13.00 -12.76 5.43
N LYS A 70 -11.91 -13.35 5.92
CA LYS A 70 -10.57 -12.77 5.70
C LYS A 70 -10.29 -12.69 4.21
N ILE A 71 -9.69 -11.60 3.75
CA ILE A 71 -9.40 -11.43 2.32
C ILE A 71 -8.55 -12.56 1.74
N THR A 72 -7.67 -13.17 2.54
CA THR A 72 -6.82 -14.31 2.12
C THR A 72 -7.51 -15.67 2.20
N ASP A 73 -8.73 -15.76 2.75
CA ASP A 73 -9.47 -17.02 2.85
C ASP A 73 -10.24 -17.29 1.54
N ARG A 74 -9.49 -17.69 0.51
CA ARG A 74 -10.04 -17.95 -0.83
C ARG A 74 -11.17 -18.97 -0.82
N GLN A 75 -11.06 -20.02 -0.01
CA GLN A 75 -12.11 -21.04 0.08
C GLN A 75 -13.36 -20.48 0.76
N GLY A 76 -13.19 -19.72 1.85
CA GLY A 76 -14.30 -19.04 2.52
C GLY A 76 -15.04 -18.06 1.59
N LEU A 77 -14.32 -17.32 0.74
CA LEU A 77 -14.91 -16.45 -0.27
C LEU A 77 -15.77 -17.25 -1.26
N LEU A 78 -15.21 -18.33 -1.82
CA LEU A 78 -15.94 -19.19 -2.78
C LEU A 78 -17.17 -19.84 -2.15
N ASP A 79 -17.06 -20.32 -0.90
CA ASP A 79 -18.17 -20.93 -0.17
C ASP A 79 -19.30 -19.92 0.12
N ALA A 80 -18.96 -18.65 0.25
CA ALA A 80 -19.90 -17.53 0.37
C ALA A 80 -20.42 -17.02 -0.99
N GLY A 81 -20.01 -17.63 -2.10
CA GLY A 81 -20.40 -17.22 -3.46
C GLY A 81 -19.74 -15.92 -3.93
N ILE A 82 -18.62 -15.52 -3.31
CA ILE A 82 -17.84 -14.34 -3.66
C ILE A 82 -16.71 -14.77 -4.60
N ASP A 83 -16.60 -14.09 -5.75
CA ASP A 83 -15.51 -14.32 -6.69
C ASP A 83 -14.21 -13.64 -6.19
N PRO A 84 -13.13 -14.39 -5.90
CA PRO A 84 -11.84 -13.82 -5.51
C PRO A 84 -11.30 -12.78 -6.49
N GLN A 85 -11.59 -12.92 -7.78
CA GLN A 85 -11.14 -11.95 -8.78
C GLN A 85 -11.82 -10.59 -8.61
N GLN A 86 -13.13 -10.57 -8.36
CA GLN A 86 -13.86 -9.33 -8.07
C GLN A 86 -13.35 -8.65 -6.80
N VAL A 87 -12.92 -9.43 -5.80
CA VAL A 87 -12.31 -8.90 -4.57
C VAL A 87 -10.97 -8.23 -4.86
N ALA A 88 -10.13 -8.83 -5.72
CA ALA A 88 -8.85 -8.25 -6.10
C ALA A 88 -9.01 -6.95 -6.91
N GLU A 89 -9.94 -6.94 -7.87
CA GLU A 89 -10.30 -5.75 -8.65
C GLU A 89 -10.80 -4.62 -7.74
N LEU A 90 -11.71 -4.94 -6.81
CA LEU A 90 -12.22 -4.00 -5.82
C LEU A 90 -11.10 -3.46 -4.91
N LEU A 91 -10.20 -4.31 -4.43
CA LEU A 91 -9.09 -3.91 -3.60
C LEU A 91 -8.20 -2.88 -4.30
N ILE A 92 -7.80 -3.14 -5.55
CA ILE A 92 -6.95 -2.24 -6.31
C ILE A 92 -7.67 -0.93 -6.58
N ASP A 93 -8.93 -0.98 -7.03
CA ASP A 93 -9.71 0.20 -7.36
C ASP A 93 -9.90 1.13 -6.15
N VAL A 94 -10.23 0.57 -4.97
CA VAL A 94 -10.41 1.33 -3.73
C VAL A 94 -9.11 2.02 -3.29
N TYR A 95 -7.98 1.33 -3.35
CA TYR A 95 -6.70 1.93 -2.94
C TYR A 95 -6.15 2.91 -3.96
N ALA A 96 -6.41 2.70 -5.26
CA ALA A 96 -6.08 3.66 -6.29
C ALA A 96 -6.90 4.96 -6.10
N GLU A 97 -8.19 4.87 -5.81
CA GLU A 97 -9.02 6.03 -5.47
C GLU A 97 -8.53 6.76 -4.21
N GLN A 98 -8.15 6.01 -3.17
CA GLN A 98 -7.56 6.58 -1.97
C GLN A 98 -6.31 7.43 -2.27
N LEU A 99 -5.43 6.93 -3.14
CA LEU A 99 -4.18 7.60 -3.50
C LEU A 99 -4.40 8.78 -4.46
N PHE A 100 -5.10 8.57 -5.58
CA PHE A 100 -5.15 9.53 -6.68
C PHE A 100 -6.28 10.55 -6.58
N GLU A 101 -7.38 10.21 -5.90
CA GLU A 101 -8.58 11.05 -5.86
C GLU A 101 -8.78 11.68 -4.47
N SER A 102 -8.85 10.86 -3.42
CA SER A 102 -9.14 11.39 -2.08
C SER A 102 -7.92 11.97 -1.37
N GLY A 103 -6.73 11.42 -1.64
CA GLY A 103 -5.51 11.71 -0.90
C GLY A 103 -5.54 11.24 0.56
N VAL A 104 -6.58 10.52 1.02
CA VAL A 104 -6.65 9.88 2.34
C VAL A 104 -6.36 8.40 2.14
N PHE A 105 -5.20 7.96 2.61
CA PHE A 105 -4.65 6.66 2.24
C PHE A 105 -4.42 5.79 3.46
N HIS A 106 -4.97 4.57 3.42
CA HIS A 106 -4.70 3.53 4.38
C HIS A 106 -3.37 2.84 4.05
N ALA A 107 -2.31 3.13 4.80
CA ALA A 107 -0.96 2.68 4.44
C ALA A 107 -0.57 1.30 5.00
N ASP A 108 -1.48 0.58 5.67
CA ASP A 108 -1.21 -0.77 6.16
C ASP A 108 -2.33 -1.77 5.78
N PRO A 109 -2.48 -2.08 4.48
CA PRO A 109 -3.44 -3.07 3.96
C PRO A 109 -3.01 -4.51 4.29
N HIS A 110 -2.46 -4.75 5.48
CA HIS A 110 -2.07 -6.09 5.90
C HIS A 110 -3.30 -7.01 5.85
N PRO A 111 -3.16 -8.27 5.39
CA PRO A 111 -4.30 -9.18 5.22
C PRO A 111 -5.20 -9.36 6.45
N GLY A 112 -4.63 -9.19 7.66
CA GLY A 112 -5.37 -9.24 8.91
C GLY A 112 -6.38 -8.09 9.11
N ASN A 113 -6.17 -6.98 8.42
CA ASN A 113 -6.96 -5.76 8.51
C ASN A 113 -8.01 -5.65 7.40
N LEU A 114 -8.11 -6.67 6.54
CA LEU A 114 -9.00 -6.70 5.40
C LEU A 114 -9.97 -7.87 5.51
N LEU A 115 -11.25 -7.55 5.62
CA LEU A 115 -12.32 -8.55 5.52
C LEU A 115 -13.14 -8.28 4.27
N VAL A 116 -13.88 -9.30 3.84
CA VAL A 116 -14.80 -9.25 2.72
C VAL A 116 -16.12 -9.83 3.17
N ARG A 117 -17.22 -9.21 2.79
CA ARG A 117 -18.57 -9.73 3.04
C ARG A 117 -19.43 -9.65 1.78
N PRO A 118 -20.49 -10.47 1.69
CA PRO A 118 -21.48 -10.31 0.63
C PRO A 118 -22.20 -8.95 0.77
N GLY A 119 -22.29 -8.23 -0.34
CA GLY A 119 -23.13 -7.05 -0.52
C GLY A 119 -24.26 -7.28 -1.52
N PRO A 120 -25.14 -6.28 -1.71
CA PRO A 120 -26.26 -6.37 -2.64
C PRO A 120 -25.83 -6.44 -4.11
N GLU A 121 -24.71 -5.77 -4.46
CA GLU A 121 -24.23 -5.64 -5.85
C GLU A 121 -22.91 -6.38 -6.11
N GLY A 122 -22.31 -6.98 -5.08
CA GLY A 122 -21.00 -7.61 -5.16
C GLY A 122 -20.35 -7.77 -3.78
N PRO A 123 -19.05 -8.12 -3.71
CA PRO A 123 -18.31 -8.09 -2.46
C PRO A 123 -18.26 -6.67 -1.89
N VAL A 124 -18.27 -6.57 -0.55
CA VAL A 124 -17.97 -5.33 0.18
C VAL A 124 -16.64 -5.53 0.90
N LEU A 125 -15.69 -4.64 0.62
CA LEU A 125 -14.39 -4.61 1.27
C LEU A 125 -14.49 -3.90 2.62
N VAL A 126 -14.08 -4.58 3.68
CA VAL A 126 -14.03 -4.02 5.04
C VAL A 126 -12.60 -3.64 5.35
N LEU A 127 -12.37 -2.36 5.65
CA LEU A 127 -11.08 -1.84 6.08
C LEU A 127 -11.09 -1.73 7.61
N LEU A 128 -10.18 -2.43 8.27
CA LEU A 128 -9.94 -2.38 9.71
C LEU A 128 -8.57 -1.74 9.99
N ASP A 129 -8.33 -1.39 11.26
CA ASP A 129 -7.06 -0.86 11.78
C ASP A 129 -6.52 0.31 10.95
N HIS A 130 -6.78 1.52 11.44
CA HIS A 130 -6.42 2.74 10.71
C HIS A 130 -5.24 3.46 11.38
N GLY A 131 -4.40 2.72 12.13
CA GLY A 131 -3.23 3.27 12.83
C GLY A 131 -2.23 3.93 11.88
N LEU A 132 -2.20 3.48 10.62
CA LEU A 132 -1.38 4.02 9.54
C LEU A 132 -2.21 4.61 8.38
N THR A 133 -3.38 5.19 8.67
CA THR A 133 -4.09 6.04 7.70
C THR A 133 -3.57 7.47 7.77
N THR A 134 -3.21 8.05 6.62
CA THR A 134 -2.65 9.40 6.53
C THR A 134 -3.12 10.15 5.29
N THR A 135 -2.98 11.47 5.30
CA THR A 135 -3.14 12.29 4.10
C THR A 135 -1.85 12.25 3.29
N VAL A 136 -1.94 11.86 2.03
CA VAL A 136 -0.85 11.89 1.06
C VAL A 136 -0.66 13.34 0.58
N PRO A 137 0.57 13.90 0.62
CA PRO A 137 0.80 15.25 0.13
C PRO A 137 0.44 15.37 -1.36
N PRO A 138 -0.22 16.47 -1.80
CA PRO A 138 -0.60 16.64 -3.21
C PRO A 138 0.58 16.56 -4.19
N LYS A 139 1.78 16.98 -3.75
CA LYS A 139 3.02 16.86 -4.53
C LYS A 139 3.37 15.39 -4.78
N LEU A 140 3.18 14.52 -3.78
CA LEU A 140 3.43 13.09 -3.92
C LEU A 140 2.37 12.46 -4.83
N VAL A 141 1.09 12.80 -4.67
CA VAL A 141 0.03 12.33 -5.58
C VAL A 141 0.35 12.67 -7.03
N ALA A 142 0.68 13.94 -7.32
CA ALA A 142 1.04 14.36 -8.68
C ALA A 142 2.27 13.62 -9.23
N ALA A 143 3.29 13.41 -8.40
CA ALA A 143 4.47 12.64 -8.80
C ALA A 143 4.14 11.16 -9.07
N MET A 144 3.25 10.55 -8.29
CA MET A 144 2.79 9.19 -8.52
C MET A 144 1.94 9.08 -9.79
N THR A 145 1.12 10.09 -10.11
CA THR A 145 0.37 10.15 -11.37
C THR A 145 1.33 10.19 -12.56
N GLU A 146 2.33 11.08 -12.54
CA GLU A 146 3.34 11.15 -13.60
C GLU A 146 4.14 9.84 -13.72
N ALA A 147 4.45 9.19 -12.59
CA ALA A 147 5.14 7.90 -12.59
C ALA A 147 4.28 6.79 -13.23
N MET A 148 2.97 6.81 -13.00
CA MET A 148 2.03 5.87 -13.60
C MET A 148 1.93 6.08 -15.13
N ASP A 149 1.79 7.32 -15.59
CA ASP A 149 1.77 7.63 -17.02
C ASP A 149 3.05 7.16 -17.72
N ALA A 150 4.21 7.49 -17.12
CA ALA A 150 5.51 7.06 -17.64
C ALA A 150 5.66 5.54 -17.69
N LEU A 151 5.16 4.83 -16.67
CA LEU A 151 5.19 3.37 -16.62
C LEU A 151 4.29 2.75 -17.70
N SER A 152 3.10 3.32 -17.94
CA SER A 152 2.19 2.88 -19.00
C SER A 152 2.76 3.11 -20.41
N GLU A 153 3.57 4.15 -20.59
CA GLU A 153 4.24 4.46 -21.87
C GLU A 153 5.59 3.75 -22.04
N GLY A 154 6.12 3.12 -20.98
CA GLY A 154 7.46 2.54 -20.97
C GLY A 154 8.58 3.59 -21.02
N ASP A 155 8.30 4.83 -20.61
CA ASP A 155 9.26 5.94 -20.56
C ASP A 155 10.03 5.94 -19.23
N PHE A 156 11.19 5.29 -19.23
CA PHE A 156 12.04 5.18 -18.04
C PHE A 156 12.68 6.51 -17.60
N GLU A 157 12.91 7.44 -18.53
CA GLU A 157 13.45 8.76 -18.19
C GLU A 157 12.40 9.58 -17.44
N ALA A 158 11.16 9.59 -17.94
CA ALA A 158 10.03 10.24 -17.28
C ALA A 158 9.72 9.60 -15.92
N LEU A 159 9.76 8.27 -15.82
CA LEU A 159 9.56 7.55 -14.57
C LEU A 159 10.60 7.94 -13.51
N THR A 160 11.88 8.03 -13.90
CA THR A 160 12.96 8.45 -12.99
C THR A 160 12.74 9.88 -12.49
N GLU A 161 12.34 10.79 -13.38
CA GLU A 161 12.08 12.18 -13.02
C GLU A 161 10.86 12.32 -12.10
N ALA A 162 9.80 11.55 -12.33
CA ALA A 162 8.63 11.50 -11.46
C ALA A 162 9.00 11.03 -10.04
N LEU A 163 9.80 9.98 -9.91
CA LEU A 163 10.30 9.51 -8.61
C LEU A 163 11.19 10.57 -7.91
N ARG A 164 12.02 11.31 -8.66
CA ARG A 164 12.77 12.45 -8.11
C ARG A 164 11.85 13.55 -7.59
N LYS A 165 10.77 13.87 -8.32
CA LYS A 165 9.75 14.84 -7.87
C LYS A 165 9.04 14.37 -6.60
N ALA A 166 8.82 13.06 -6.44
CA ALA A 166 8.31 12.44 -5.22
C ALA A 166 9.27 12.60 -4.02
N GLY A 167 10.51 13.05 -4.26
CA GLY A 167 11.52 13.30 -3.24
C GLY A 167 12.54 12.17 -3.09
N LEU A 168 12.54 11.20 -4.01
CA LEU A 168 13.54 10.14 -4.03
C LEU A 168 14.89 10.71 -4.48
N GLU A 169 15.90 10.62 -3.61
CA GLU A 169 17.26 11.04 -3.96
C GLU A 169 17.96 9.95 -4.76
N VAL A 170 17.75 9.96 -6.06
CA VAL A 170 18.35 9.01 -7.02
C VAL A 170 19.69 9.54 -7.53
N GLY A 171 20.74 8.73 -7.44
CA GLY A 171 22.04 9.01 -8.06
C GLY A 171 21.96 9.29 -9.58
N GLN A 172 22.95 9.99 -10.14
CA GLN A 172 22.98 10.30 -11.58
C GLN A 172 23.21 9.06 -12.46
N ASP A 173 23.76 8.00 -11.89
CA ASP A 173 24.14 6.75 -12.58
C ASP A 173 23.17 5.59 -12.26
N LEU A 174 21.91 5.88 -11.90
CA LEU A 174 20.92 4.81 -11.65
C LEU A 174 20.66 4.04 -12.96
N ASP A 175 21.05 2.78 -12.99
CA ASP A 175 20.78 1.91 -14.13
C ASP A 175 19.32 1.42 -14.13
N LEU A 176 18.88 0.98 -15.31
CA LEU A 176 17.53 0.50 -15.55
C LEU A 176 17.17 -0.69 -14.65
N GLU A 177 18.14 -1.55 -14.34
CA GLU A 177 17.93 -2.72 -13.51
C GLU A 177 17.61 -2.33 -12.06
N THR A 178 18.36 -1.38 -11.50
CA THR A 178 18.12 -0.85 -10.15
C THR A 178 16.83 -0.05 -10.09
N LEU A 179 16.49 0.70 -11.13
CA LEU A 179 15.21 1.41 -11.22
C LEU A 179 14.02 0.44 -11.26
N LEU A 180 14.09 -0.60 -12.09
CA LEU A 180 13.06 -1.62 -12.19
C LEU A 180 12.94 -2.44 -10.90
N GLY A 181 14.05 -2.74 -10.23
CA GLY A 181 14.02 -3.38 -8.91
C GLY A 181 13.43 -2.46 -7.85
N LEU A 182 13.69 -1.16 -7.90
CA LEU A 182 13.14 -0.19 -6.95
C LEU A 182 11.63 -0.09 -7.14
N VAL A 183 11.19 -0.01 -8.39
CA VAL A 183 9.77 -0.06 -8.74
C VAL A 183 9.19 -1.41 -8.34
N GLY A 184 9.89 -2.53 -8.51
CA GLY A 184 9.43 -3.83 -8.04
C GLY A 184 9.27 -3.90 -6.52
N VAL A 185 10.17 -3.32 -5.75
CA VAL A 185 10.06 -3.27 -4.28
C VAL A 185 9.03 -2.25 -3.80
N LEU A 186 8.94 -1.08 -4.44
CA LEU A 186 7.97 -0.03 -4.09
C LEU A 186 6.55 -0.35 -4.59
N PHE A 187 6.40 -1.14 -5.63
CA PHE A 187 5.10 -1.48 -6.23
C PHE A 187 4.77 -2.98 -6.10
N GLY A 188 5.55 -3.75 -5.35
CA GLY A 188 5.31 -5.17 -5.14
C GLY A 188 5.54 -6.08 -6.34
N ALA A 189 6.16 -5.61 -7.43
CA ALA A 189 6.55 -6.49 -8.53
C ALA A 189 7.70 -7.43 -8.10
N ASP A 190 7.37 -8.44 -7.30
CA ASP A 190 8.23 -9.58 -7.08
C ASP A 190 8.15 -10.47 -8.32
N ARG A 191 9.31 -10.72 -8.92
CA ARG A 191 9.43 -11.62 -10.06
C ARG A 191 9.24 -13.05 -9.53
N GLY A 192 8.03 -13.60 -9.70
CA GLY A 192 7.71 -15.03 -9.75
C GLY A 192 8.37 -15.96 -8.71
N GLU A 193 7.56 -16.68 -7.95
CA GLU A 193 7.94 -17.69 -6.93
C GLU A 193 8.78 -18.89 -7.41
N GLU A 194 9.43 -18.87 -8.58
CA GLU A 194 10.22 -20.02 -9.05
C GLU A 194 11.59 -20.17 -8.36
N ASP A 195 12.13 -19.13 -7.68
CA ASP A 195 13.48 -19.21 -7.06
C ASP A 195 13.55 -18.59 -5.64
N ALA A 196 12.86 -19.20 -4.67
CA ALA A 196 12.86 -18.74 -3.26
C ALA A 196 14.23 -18.82 -2.54
N GLU A 197 15.20 -19.57 -3.07
CA GLU A 197 16.58 -19.61 -2.54
C GLU A 197 17.49 -18.51 -3.14
N GLU A 198 17.26 -18.07 -4.39
CA GLU A 198 18.00 -16.95 -4.99
C GLU A 198 17.42 -15.58 -4.57
N GLY A 199 16.09 -15.49 -4.36
CA GLY A 199 15.41 -14.23 -4.01
C GLY A 199 15.89 -13.57 -2.71
N VAL A 200 16.38 -14.33 -1.73
CA VAL A 200 16.91 -13.75 -0.47
C VAL A 200 18.32 -13.17 -0.65
N GLU A 201 19.16 -13.80 -1.47
CA GLU A 201 20.47 -13.24 -1.83
C GLU A 201 20.32 -12.03 -2.75
N ASP A 202 19.33 -12.07 -3.65
CA ASP A 202 19.06 -10.99 -4.60
C ASP A 202 18.39 -9.79 -3.92
N LEU A 203 17.44 -9.99 -3.00
CA LEU A 203 16.88 -8.92 -2.16
C LEU A 203 17.94 -8.30 -1.24
N GLY A 204 18.91 -9.10 -0.76
CA GLY A 204 20.06 -8.63 0.01
C GLY A 204 21.05 -7.81 -0.81
N ARG A 205 21.40 -8.26 -2.03
CA ARG A 205 22.22 -7.49 -2.99
C ARG A 205 21.52 -6.25 -3.50
N PHE A 206 20.21 -6.35 -3.73
CA PHE A 206 19.35 -5.28 -4.16
C PHE A 206 19.20 -4.22 -3.06
N GLY A 207 18.99 -4.63 -1.80
CA GLY A 207 19.01 -3.71 -0.65
C GLY A 207 20.36 -3.00 -0.45
N LEU A 208 21.47 -3.68 -0.79
CA LEU A 208 22.81 -3.06 -0.80
C LEU A 208 23.01 -2.11 -2.00
N SER A 209 22.48 -2.43 -3.19
CA SER A 209 22.50 -1.57 -4.38
C SER A 209 21.64 -0.32 -4.19
N LEU A 210 20.43 -0.48 -3.66
CA LEU A 210 19.55 0.60 -3.22
C LEU A 210 20.27 1.52 -2.24
N GLY A 211 20.93 0.96 -1.22
CA GLY A 211 21.68 1.74 -0.22
C GLY A 211 22.90 2.47 -0.79
N ALA A 212 23.42 2.06 -1.95
CA ALA A 212 24.53 2.72 -2.64
C ALA A 212 24.07 3.81 -3.63
N SER A 213 22.89 3.62 -4.23
CA SER A 213 22.37 4.47 -5.32
C SER A 213 21.26 5.44 -4.89
N ILE A 214 20.70 5.26 -3.69
CA ILE A 214 19.63 6.09 -3.13
C ILE A 214 20.08 6.74 -1.82
N GLY A 215 20.03 8.08 -1.78
CA GLY A 215 20.45 8.87 -0.61
C GLY A 215 19.45 8.80 0.54
N SER A 216 18.19 9.14 0.26
CA SER A 216 17.09 9.08 1.20
C SER A 216 15.75 8.85 0.48
N ILE A 217 14.84 8.15 1.16
CA ILE A 217 13.47 7.92 0.69
C ILE A 217 12.52 8.66 1.64
N PRO A 218 11.64 9.54 1.14
CA PRO A 218 10.64 10.19 1.97
C PRO A 218 9.71 9.19 2.66
N ASN A 219 9.35 9.46 3.91
CA ASN A 219 8.49 8.58 4.71
C ASN A 219 7.13 8.31 4.06
N ASP A 220 6.52 9.33 3.43
CA ASP A 220 5.22 9.18 2.76
C ASP A 220 5.32 8.25 1.52
N LEU A 221 6.45 8.31 0.79
CA LEU A 221 6.71 7.43 -0.35
C LEU A 221 6.95 5.99 0.12
N LEU A 222 7.64 5.79 1.26
CA LEU A 222 7.80 4.47 1.88
C LEU A 222 6.47 3.86 2.30
N LEU A 223 5.57 4.66 2.89
CA LEU A 223 4.23 4.20 3.27
C LEU A 223 3.41 3.76 2.06
N VAL A 224 3.33 4.62 1.05
CA VAL A 224 2.61 4.30 -0.19
C VAL A 224 3.19 3.04 -0.82
N GLY A 225 4.52 2.97 -0.94
CA GLY A 225 5.16 1.81 -1.55
C GLY A 225 4.94 0.49 -0.79
N ARG A 226 5.03 0.53 0.55
CA ARG A 226 4.71 -0.64 1.39
C ARG A 226 3.28 -1.12 1.18
N ALA A 227 2.31 -0.20 1.14
CA ALA A 227 0.92 -0.54 0.92
C ALA A 227 0.69 -1.17 -0.46
N ILE A 228 1.27 -0.61 -1.52
CA ILE A 228 1.18 -1.19 -2.87
C ILE A 228 1.79 -2.60 -2.89
N GLY A 229 2.93 -2.81 -2.24
CA GLY A 229 3.56 -4.13 -2.15
C GLY A 229 2.68 -5.19 -1.46
N LEU A 230 2.01 -4.82 -0.38
CA LEU A 230 1.06 -5.69 0.32
C LEU A 230 -0.19 -5.98 -0.52
N ILE A 231 -0.72 -4.97 -1.22
CA ILE A 231 -1.89 -5.11 -2.10
C ILE A 231 -1.57 -6.05 -3.25
N ASP A 232 -0.43 -5.87 -3.92
CA ASP A 232 0.00 -6.75 -5.00
C ASP A 232 0.14 -8.20 -4.53
N GLY A 233 0.75 -8.43 -3.37
CA GLY A 233 0.87 -9.77 -2.78
C GLY A 233 -0.49 -10.43 -2.48
N ILE A 234 -1.49 -9.64 -2.08
CA ILE A 234 -2.88 -10.12 -1.89
C ILE A 234 -3.53 -10.40 -3.26
N THR A 235 -3.38 -9.49 -4.22
CA THR A 235 -3.94 -9.63 -5.57
C THR A 235 -3.43 -10.89 -6.24
N ARG A 236 -2.12 -11.19 -6.21
CA ARG A 236 -1.58 -12.41 -6.81
C ARG A 236 -2.17 -13.70 -6.23
N GLN A 237 -2.50 -13.70 -4.94
CA GLN A 237 -3.16 -14.87 -4.30
C GLN A 237 -4.61 -15.03 -4.73
N LEU A 238 -5.30 -13.92 -4.98
CA LEU A 238 -6.72 -13.90 -5.35
C LEU A 238 -6.95 -14.09 -6.86
N ALA A 239 -6.18 -13.36 -7.67
CA ALA A 239 -6.28 -13.28 -9.12
C ALA A 239 -4.88 -13.12 -9.75
N PRO A 240 -4.13 -14.23 -9.95
CA PRO A 240 -2.77 -14.20 -10.48
C PRO A 240 -2.62 -13.54 -11.86
N ASP A 241 -3.66 -13.64 -12.69
CA ASP A 241 -3.65 -13.17 -14.07
C ASP A 241 -4.24 -11.74 -14.24
N LEU A 242 -4.53 -11.05 -13.13
CA LEU A 242 -5.16 -9.73 -13.17
C LEU A 242 -4.15 -8.65 -13.61
N ASP A 243 -4.50 -7.88 -14.64
CA ASP A 243 -3.75 -6.69 -15.04
C ASP A 243 -4.10 -5.52 -14.11
N THR A 244 -3.26 -5.32 -13.10
CA THR A 244 -3.43 -4.28 -12.08
C THR A 244 -3.12 -2.88 -12.62
N ILE A 245 -2.23 -2.79 -13.62
CA ILE A 245 -1.77 -1.53 -14.20
C ILE A 245 -2.94 -0.80 -14.86
N GLU A 246 -3.79 -1.52 -15.59
CA GLU A 246 -4.94 -0.93 -16.26
C GLU A 246 -5.91 -0.25 -15.27
N ILE A 247 -6.19 -0.92 -14.14
CA ILE A 247 -7.11 -0.41 -13.10
C ILE A 247 -6.52 0.86 -12.47
N VAL A 248 -5.25 0.82 -12.10
CA VAL A 248 -4.55 1.95 -11.46
C VAL A 248 -4.44 3.14 -12.41
N ALA A 249 -4.06 2.92 -13.66
CA ALA A 249 -3.89 3.97 -14.67
C ALA A 249 -5.20 4.74 -14.90
N ARG A 250 -6.35 4.05 -14.93
CA ARG A 250 -7.68 4.67 -15.09
C ARG A 250 -7.98 5.69 -13.99
N ARG A 251 -7.58 5.40 -12.75
CA ARG A 251 -7.77 6.28 -11.59
C ARG A 251 -6.74 7.42 -11.58
N ALA A 252 -5.49 7.12 -11.93
CA ALA A 252 -4.43 8.12 -11.99
C ALA A 252 -4.71 9.24 -13.02
N GLN A 253 -5.31 8.90 -14.17
CA GLN A 253 -5.58 9.83 -15.26
C GLN A 253 -6.83 10.70 -15.05
N GLY A 254 -7.61 10.42 -14.01
CA GLY A 254 -8.89 11.08 -13.74
C GLY A 254 -9.96 10.66 -14.75
N SER A 255 -10.99 9.96 -14.27
CA SER A 255 -12.21 9.72 -15.06
C SER A 255 -13.04 10.98 -15.25
#